data_AF-A0AA36CE89-F1
#
_entry.id   AF-A0AA36CE89-F1
#
_cell.length_a   1.000
_cell.length_b   1.000
_cell.length_c   1.000
_cell.angle_alpha   90.00
_cell.angle_beta   90.00
_cell.angle_gamma   90.00
#
_symmetry.space_group_name_H-M   'P 1'
#
loop_
_entity.id
_entity.type
_entity.pdbx_description
1 polymer ?
#
loop_
_entity_poly.entity_id
_entity_poly.type
_entity_poly.pdbx_seq_one_letter_code
_entity_poly.pdbx_strand_id
1 'polypeptide(L)'
;MPRYSKLDCDEELYPQLTPHSREVLCHGPILVYYIPPFEGVRRINGHDLAAPPADDEDYLYDIQVNCGFNHRLFTTITDITIAIVNSKIPILVPPWVEVVVEGENCKIYHTHHCTVDVTGTMELTENSTAEQRPQVGILCLYAADVRRFGENIQVVLQDDVVAWVPHGGKVIVAHHSTELISYREQSDL
;
A
#
# COMPACT_ATOMS: atom_id res chain seq x y z
N MET A 1 -4.77 0.57 -26.51
CA MET A 1 -4.47 0.34 -25.08
C MET A 1 -3.60 1.49 -24.62
N PRO A 2 -4.02 2.29 -23.62
CA PRO A 2 -3.12 3.25 -23.02
C PRO A 2 -1.96 2.43 -22.44
N ARG A 3 -0.77 2.59 -23.01
CA ARG A 3 0.44 2.13 -22.35
C ARG A 3 0.51 2.95 -21.08
N TYR A 4 0.61 2.31 -19.92
CA TYR A 4 1.07 2.94 -18.69
C TYR A 4 2.50 3.43 -18.96
N SER A 5 2.62 4.53 -19.72
CA SER A 5 3.89 5.20 -19.98
C SER A 5 4.36 5.63 -18.62
N LYS A 6 5.45 5.00 -18.14
CA LYS A 6 6.19 5.33 -16.91
C LYS A 6 5.37 6.30 -16.06
N LEU A 7 4.52 5.73 -15.20
CA LEU A 7 3.94 6.51 -14.12
C LEU A 7 5.06 7.40 -13.59
N ASP A 8 4.79 8.70 -13.40
CA ASP A 8 5.68 9.63 -12.72
C ASP A 8 5.79 9.25 -11.22
N CYS A 9 6.00 7.97 -10.96
CA CYS A 9 6.40 7.36 -9.72
C CYS A 9 7.89 7.66 -9.59
N ASP A 10 8.30 8.25 -8.47
CA ASP A 10 9.72 8.32 -8.13
C ASP A 10 10.29 6.88 -8.17
N GLU A 11 11.14 6.58 -9.16
CA GLU A 11 11.70 5.24 -9.34
C GLU A 11 12.51 4.80 -8.11
N GLU A 12 12.96 5.76 -7.29
CA GLU A 12 13.64 5.53 -6.02
C GLU A 12 12.71 5.00 -4.91
N LEU A 13 11.40 5.28 -5.01
CA LEU A 13 10.41 4.87 -4.03
C LEU A 13 9.84 3.48 -4.28
N TYR A 14 10.08 2.86 -5.44
CA TYR A 14 9.53 1.54 -5.72
C TYR A 14 10.63 0.49 -5.77
N PRO A 15 10.42 -0.70 -5.19
CA PRO A 15 11.33 -1.81 -5.42
C PRO A 15 11.41 -2.10 -6.91
N GLN A 16 12.62 -2.38 -7.38
CA GLN A 16 12.84 -2.73 -8.78
C GLN A 16 12.15 -4.06 -9.11
N LEU A 17 11.39 -4.08 -10.20
CA LEU A 17 10.83 -5.32 -10.72
C LEU A 17 11.96 -6.29 -11.07
N THR A 18 11.84 -7.52 -10.60
CA THR A 18 12.77 -8.61 -10.90
C THR A 18 12.22 -9.45 -12.06
N PRO A 19 13.04 -10.32 -12.69
CA PRO A 19 12.54 -11.28 -13.68
C PRO A 19 11.44 -12.23 -13.15
N HIS A 20 11.31 -12.33 -11.82
CA HIS A 20 10.30 -13.16 -11.15
C HIS A 20 9.10 -12.36 -10.66
N SER A 21 9.11 -11.02 -10.81
CA SER A 21 7.96 -10.19 -10.47
C SER A 21 6.77 -10.55 -11.36
N ARG A 22 5.58 -10.59 -10.76
CA ARG A 22 4.33 -10.97 -11.43
C ARG A 22 3.32 -9.86 -11.31
N GLU A 23 2.64 -9.54 -12.41
CA GLU A 23 1.45 -8.70 -12.35
C GLU A 23 0.32 -9.52 -11.70
N VAL A 24 -0.23 -9.00 -10.61
CA VAL A 24 -1.33 -9.63 -9.87
C VAL A 24 -2.67 -9.05 -10.28
N LEU A 25 -2.70 -7.73 -10.53
CA LEU A 25 -3.91 -7.00 -10.84
C LEU A 25 -3.60 -5.81 -11.73
N CYS A 26 -4.40 -5.59 -12.77
CA CYS A 26 -4.40 -4.37 -13.56
C CYS A 26 -5.86 -3.95 -13.78
N HIS A 27 -6.33 -2.96 -13.01
CA HIS A 27 -7.73 -2.51 -13.07
C HIS A 27 -7.83 -0.99 -12.93
N GLY A 28 -8.35 -0.34 -13.97
CA GLY A 28 -8.51 1.11 -14.00
C GLY A 28 -7.17 1.85 -13.80
N PRO A 29 -7.10 2.80 -12.85
CA PRO A 29 -5.86 3.52 -12.54
C PRO A 29 -4.88 2.72 -11.68
N ILE A 30 -5.22 1.49 -11.25
CA ILE A 30 -4.42 0.68 -10.33
C ILE A 30 -3.76 -0.50 -11.05
N LEU A 31 -2.48 -0.69 -10.75
CA LEU A 31 -1.65 -1.82 -11.18
C LEU A 31 -0.93 -2.37 -9.95
N VAL A 32 -0.95 -3.68 -9.74
CA VAL A 32 -0.29 -4.33 -8.59
C VAL A 32 0.67 -5.39 -9.09
N TYR A 33 1.91 -5.31 -8.61
CA TYR A 33 2.91 -6.35 -8.79
C TYR A 33 3.20 -7.07 -7.48
N TYR A 34 3.31 -8.39 -7.55
CA TYR A 34 3.97 -9.17 -6.51
C TYR A 34 5.44 -9.32 -6.85
N ILE A 35 6.31 -8.97 -5.90
CA ILE A 35 7.75 -9.18 -6.00
C ILE A 35 8.09 -10.33 -5.04
N PRO A 36 8.29 -11.56 -5.54
CA PRO A 36 8.51 -12.71 -4.67
C PRO A 36 9.84 -12.62 -3.95
N PRO A 37 9.97 -13.23 -2.75
CA PRO A 37 11.27 -13.38 -2.11
C PRO A 37 12.21 -14.24 -2.96
N PHE A 38 13.52 -14.05 -2.78
CA PHE A 38 14.51 -14.98 -3.32
C PHE A 38 14.36 -16.36 -2.66
N GLU A 39 14.69 -17.43 -3.40
CA GLU A 39 14.61 -18.81 -2.89
C GLU A 39 15.28 -18.94 -1.52
N GLY A 40 14.55 -19.52 -0.55
CA GLY A 40 15.04 -19.76 0.81
C GLY A 40 14.86 -18.61 1.80
N VAL A 41 14.40 -17.43 1.37
CA VAL A 41 14.09 -16.31 2.27
C VAL A 41 12.68 -16.46 2.86
N ARG A 42 12.62 -16.82 4.15
CA ARG A 42 11.37 -16.96 4.93
C ARG A 42 11.08 -15.79 5.86
N ARG A 43 12.02 -14.84 5.98
CA ARG A 43 11.86 -13.63 6.79
C ARG A 43 12.48 -12.44 6.09
N ILE A 44 11.76 -11.31 6.05
CA ILE A 44 12.30 -10.02 5.60
C ILE A 44 11.94 -8.97 6.64
N ASN A 45 12.97 -8.31 7.18
CA ASN A 45 12.84 -7.22 8.14
C ASN A 45 11.95 -7.56 9.36
N GLY A 46 12.08 -8.79 9.88
CA GLY A 46 11.30 -9.25 11.04
C GLY A 46 9.92 -9.81 10.70
N HIS A 47 9.44 -9.65 9.47
CA HIS A 47 8.20 -10.25 8.99
C HIS A 47 8.46 -11.66 8.46
N ASP A 48 7.79 -12.64 9.03
CA ASP A 48 7.73 -14.00 8.48
C ASP A 48 6.98 -13.94 7.15
N LEU A 49 7.70 -14.17 6.06
CA LEU A 49 7.07 -14.46 4.79
C LEU A 49 6.56 -15.89 4.88
N ALA A 50 5.24 -16.04 4.88
CA ALA A 50 4.66 -17.33 4.56
C ALA A 50 5.20 -17.71 3.18
N ALA A 51 6.21 -18.58 3.12
CA ALA A 51 6.62 -19.20 1.88
C ALA A 51 5.49 -20.19 1.56
N PRO A 52 4.58 -19.88 0.63
CA PRO A 52 3.55 -20.83 0.31
C PRO A 52 4.21 -22.02 -0.40
N PRO A 53 3.66 -23.24 -0.30
CA PRO A 53 3.93 -24.25 -1.30
C PRO A 53 3.61 -23.66 -2.68
N ALA A 54 4.38 -24.05 -3.70
CA ALA A 54 4.38 -23.44 -5.04
C ALA A 54 3.02 -23.42 -5.79
N ASP A 55 1.98 -23.99 -5.19
CA ASP A 55 0.68 -24.25 -5.79
C ASP A 55 -0.48 -23.48 -5.11
N ASP A 56 -0.25 -22.68 -4.05
CA ASP A 56 -1.30 -22.02 -3.23
C ASP A 56 -1.01 -20.53 -2.92
N GLU A 57 -0.52 -19.76 -3.90
CA GLU A 57 -0.27 -18.31 -3.74
C GLU A 57 -1.57 -17.48 -3.58
N ASP A 58 -2.71 -17.98 -4.09
CA ASP A 58 -4.02 -17.30 -4.07
C ASP A 58 -4.61 -17.12 -2.64
N TYR A 59 -4.01 -17.72 -1.62
CA TYR A 59 -4.43 -17.57 -0.21
C TYR A 59 -3.66 -16.49 0.58
N LEU A 60 -2.70 -15.82 -0.06
CA LEU A 60 -1.84 -14.86 0.61
C LEU A 60 -2.33 -13.42 0.49
N TYR A 61 -3.11 -13.11 -0.53
CA TYR A 61 -3.67 -11.78 -0.75
C TYR A 61 -4.96 -11.85 -1.57
N ASP A 62 -5.84 -10.91 -1.30
CA ASP A 62 -7.05 -10.62 -2.06
C ASP A 62 -7.15 -9.10 -2.22
N ILE A 63 -7.33 -8.65 -3.46
CA ILE A 63 -7.40 -7.23 -3.81
C ILE A 63 -8.63 -7.01 -4.69
N GLN A 64 -9.62 -6.34 -4.13
CA GLN A 64 -10.80 -5.92 -4.85
C GLN A 64 -10.66 -4.44 -5.25
N VAL A 65 -10.86 -4.14 -6.53
CA VAL A 65 -10.90 -2.74 -7.02
C VAL A 65 -12.32 -2.39 -7.45
N ASN A 66 -12.85 -1.34 -6.83
CA ASN A 66 -14.14 -0.77 -7.14
C ASN A 66 -13.94 0.64 -7.72
N CYS A 67 -14.37 0.84 -8.96
CA CYS A 67 -14.39 2.15 -9.60
C CYS A 67 -15.80 2.73 -9.55
N GLY A 68 -15.93 4.00 -9.22
CA GLY A 68 -17.22 4.65 -9.10
C GLY A 68 -17.14 6.17 -9.22
N PHE A 69 -18.28 6.80 -8.95
CA PHE A 69 -18.43 8.25 -9.00
C PHE A 69 -18.91 8.73 -7.65
N ASN A 70 -18.19 9.68 -7.05
CA ASN A 70 -18.64 10.33 -5.84
C ASN A 70 -19.55 11.51 -6.22
N HIS A 71 -20.87 11.29 -6.13
CA HIS A 71 -21.85 12.34 -6.37
C HIS A 71 -21.90 13.29 -5.17
N ARG A 72 -21.22 14.43 -5.27
CA ARG A 72 -21.42 15.52 -4.32
C ARG A 72 -22.66 16.30 -4.73
N LEU A 73 -23.66 16.34 -3.83
CA LEU A 73 -25.03 16.83 -4.03
C LEU A 73 -25.16 18.19 -4.75
N PHE A 74 -24.11 19.02 -4.82
CA PHE A 74 -24.16 20.32 -5.49
C PHE A 74 -22.90 20.74 -6.27
N THR A 75 -21.82 19.96 -6.32
CA THR A 75 -20.57 20.37 -6.99
C THR A 75 -19.72 19.18 -7.42
N THR A 76 -19.52 19.03 -8.73
CA THR A 76 -18.56 18.13 -9.42
C THR A 76 -18.68 16.63 -9.12
N ILE A 77 -18.78 15.84 -10.19
CA ILE A 77 -18.53 14.40 -10.16
C ILE A 77 -17.01 14.25 -10.02
N THR A 78 -16.56 13.59 -8.96
CA THR A 78 -15.16 13.17 -8.84
C THR A 78 -15.14 11.65 -8.94
N ASP A 79 -14.37 11.16 -9.91
CA ASP A 79 -14.13 9.73 -10.07
C ASP A 79 -13.42 9.24 -8.82
N ILE A 80 -13.79 8.06 -8.34
CA ILE A 80 -13.17 7.44 -7.18
C ILE A 80 -12.86 5.98 -7.50
N THR A 81 -11.62 5.59 -7.24
CA THR A 81 -11.21 4.20 -7.24
C THR A 81 -10.83 3.80 -5.82
N ILE A 82 -11.44 2.71 -5.34
CA ILE A 82 -11.20 2.12 -4.03
C ILE A 82 -10.60 0.74 -4.23
N ALA A 83 -9.37 0.53 -3.75
CA ALA A 83 -8.76 -0.78 -3.62
C ALA A 83 -8.91 -1.29 -2.19
N ILE A 84 -9.68 -2.35 -2.00
CA ILE A 84 -9.81 -3.06 -0.73
C ILE A 84 -8.76 -4.16 -0.71
N VAL A 85 -7.87 -4.13 0.27
CA VAL A 85 -6.71 -5.01 0.37
C VAL A 85 -6.82 -5.85 1.63
N ASN A 86 -6.86 -7.17 1.45
CA ASN A 86 -6.68 -8.16 2.50
C ASN A 86 -5.44 -8.98 2.14
N SER A 87 -4.35 -8.84 2.89
CA SER A 87 -3.07 -9.43 2.51
C SER A 87 -2.23 -9.82 3.71
N LYS A 88 -1.74 -11.06 3.69
CA LYS A 88 -0.68 -11.57 4.57
C LYS A 88 0.72 -11.16 4.10
N ILE A 89 0.83 -10.68 2.86
CA ILE A 89 2.06 -10.12 2.30
C ILE A 89 2.08 -8.62 2.59
N PRO A 90 3.19 -8.04 3.06
CA PRO A 90 3.31 -6.59 3.17
C PRO A 90 2.99 -5.89 1.85
N ILE A 91 2.29 -4.76 1.93
CA ILE A 91 1.96 -3.95 0.75
C ILE A 91 2.70 -2.61 0.80
N LEU A 92 3.25 -2.19 -0.34
CA LEU A 92 3.70 -0.83 -0.58
C LEU A 92 2.61 -0.06 -1.31
N VAL A 93 2.10 0.97 -0.65
CA VAL A 93 1.12 1.88 -1.20
C VAL A 93 1.85 3.03 -1.91
N PRO A 94 1.36 3.50 -3.07
CA PRO A 94 1.92 4.65 -3.76
C PRO A 94 1.83 5.94 -2.93
N PRO A 95 2.76 6.89 -3.12
CA PRO A 95 2.61 8.26 -2.62
C PRO A 95 1.29 8.89 -3.10
N TRP A 96 0.80 9.91 -2.38
CA TRP A 96 -0.39 10.72 -2.72
C TRP A 96 -1.74 9.99 -2.68
N VAL A 97 -1.75 8.68 -2.46
CA VAL A 97 -2.98 7.90 -2.27
C VAL A 97 -3.42 7.97 -0.82
N GLU A 98 -4.73 8.05 -0.62
CA GLU A 98 -5.32 8.02 0.71
C GLU A 98 -5.43 6.56 1.19
N VAL A 99 -4.85 6.26 2.34
CA VAL A 99 -4.92 4.95 3.00
C VAL A 99 -5.95 5.03 4.10
N VAL A 100 -6.93 4.13 4.08
CA VAL A 100 -7.95 4.00 5.12
C VAL A 100 -7.75 2.66 5.82
N VAL A 101 -7.55 2.68 7.12
CA VAL A 101 -7.39 1.47 7.93
C VAL A 101 -8.74 1.13 8.57
N GLU A 102 -9.45 0.18 7.96
CA GLU A 102 -10.73 -0.37 8.47
C GLU A 102 -10.53 -1.67 9.25
N GLY A 103 -9.44 -2.40 9.01
CA GLY A 103 -9.14 -3.63 9.72
C GLY A 103 -8.53 -3.43 11.11
N GLU A 104 -8.61 -4.47 11.93
CA GLU A 104 -7.95 -4.57 13.22
C GLU A 104 -6.51 -5.09 13.09
N ASN A 105 -5.65 -4.79 14.09
CA ASN A 105 -4.27 -5.28 14.19
C ASN A 105 -3.36 -4.95 12.99
N CYS A 106 -3.73 -3.94 12.19
CA CYS A 106 -2.92 -3.47 11.08
C CYS A 106 -1.61 -2.84 11.57
N LYS A 107 -0.55 -2.96 10.77
CA LYS A 107 0.73 -2.28 11.01
C LYS A 107 1.04 -1.34 9.87
N ILE A 108 1.05 -0.04 10.15
CA ILE A 108 1.30 0.97 9.13
C ILE A 108 2.65 1.60 9.36
N TYR A 109 3.57 1.30 8.46
CA TYR A 109 4.87 1.94 8.35
C TYR A 109 4.70 3.20 7.53
N HIS A 110 4.93 4.35 8.14
CA HIS A 110 4.83 5.64 7.47
C HIS A 110 6.07 6.50 7.69
N THR A 111 6.30 7.44 6.78
CA THR A 111 7.32 8.47 6.99
C THR A 111 6.75 9.63 7.80
N HIS A 112 7.63 10.48 8.31
CA HIS A 112 7.30 11.74 8.98
C HIS A 112 6.70 12.79 8.00
N HIS A 113 6.71 12.51 6.71
CA HIS A 113 6.09 13.35 5.67
C HIS A 113 4.68 12.88 5.27
N CYS A 114 4.15 11.84 5.94
CA CYS A 114 2.76 11.43 5.79
C CYS A 114 1.86 12.19 6.76
N THR A 115 0.65 12.53 6.33
CA THR A 115 -0.38 13.05 7.26
C THR A 115 -1.13 11.86 7.84
N VAL A 116 -1.25 11.81 9.17
CA VAL A 116 -1.96 10.75 9.88
C VAL A 116 -3.16 11.36 10.59
N ASP A 117 -4.36 11.00 10.13
CA ASP A 117 -5.63 11.38 10.74
C ASP A 117 -6.19 10.20 11.51
N VAL A 118 -6.28 10.34 12.83
CA VAL A 118 -6.88 9.32 13.68
C VAL A 118 -8.31 9.74 14.02
N THR A 119 -9.29 8.92 13.66
CA THR A 119 -10.69 9.20 14.00
C THR A 119 -11.02 8.61 15.37
N GLY A 120 -11.45 9.45 16.31
CA GLY A 120 -11.90 9.04 17.65
C GLY A 120 -10.87 9.26 18.78
N THR A 121 -11.18 8.81 19.99
CA THR A 121 -10.27 8.81 21.14
C THR A 121 -9.37 7.57 21.06
N MET A 122 -8.27 7.68 20.33
CA MET A 122 -7.29 6.61 20.17
C MET A 122 -5.96 7.02 20.81
N GLU A 123 -5.34 6.09 21.53
CA GLU A 123 -3.95 6.22 21.96
C GLU A 123 -3.05 5.71 20.83
N LEU A 124 -2.29 6.63 20.24
CA LEU A 124 -1.30 6.31 19.23
C LEU A 124 -0.12 5.60 19.91
N THR A 125 0.11 4.35 19.54
CA THR A 125 1.39 3.70 19.83
C THR A 125 2.34 4.02 18.66
N GLU A 126 3.01 5.16 18.75
CA GLU A 126 4.11 5.49 17.84
C GLU A 126 5.36 4.72 18.27
N ASN A 127 5.66 3.63 17.55
CA ASN A 127 6.92 2.94 17.68
C ASN A 127 7.89 3.46 16.62
N SER A 128 8.90 4.23 17.03
CA SER A 128 9.97 4.68 16.14
C SER A 128 11.05 3.60 16.08
N THR A 129 10.89 2.59 15.23
CA THR A 129 11.96 1.66 14.88
C THR A 129 12.56 2.02 13.52
N ALA A 130 13.88 1.91 13.40
CA ALA A 130 14.60 2.10 12.13
C ALA A 130 14.42 0.86 11.23
N GLU A 131 13.18 0.47 10.97
CA GLU A 131 12.86 -0.64 10.08
C GLU A 131 12.96 -0.21 8.63
N GLN A 132 13.57 -1.07 7.82
CA GLN A 132 13.72 -0.84 6.39
C GLN A 132 12.53 -1.44 5.66
N ARG A 133 12.11 -0.79 4.57
CA ARG A 133 11.09 -1.35 3.67
C ARG A 133 11.60 -2.64 3.00
N PRO A 134 10.80 -3.71 2.93
CA PRO A 134 11.12 -4.89 2.13
C PRO A 134 11.29 -4.54 0.64
N GLN A 135 12.35 -5.06 0.00
CA GLN A 135 12.56 -4.92 -1.45
C GLN A 135 12.00 -6.11 -2.24
N VAL A 136 11.75 -7.22 -1.56
CA VAL A 136 11.15 -8.45 -2.09
C VAL A 136 10.18 -9.00 -1.05
N GLY A 137 9.37 -9.99 -1.41
CA GLY A 137 8.28 -10.50 -0.56
C GLY A 137 7.23 -9.43 -0.26
N ILE A 138 6.92 -8.58 -1.24
CA ILE A 138 6.08 -7.40 -1.08
C ILE A 138 5.13 -7.27 -2.27
N LEU A 139 3.91 -6.79 -2.01
CA LEU A 139 2.99 -6.31 -3.03
C LEU A 139 3.26 -4.83 -3.28
N CYS A 140 3.54 -4.44 -4.51
CA CYS A 140 3.74 -3.06 -4.89
C CYS A 140 2.54 -2.56 -5.67
N LEU A 141 1.79 -1.63 -5.07
CA LEU A 141 0.69 -0.96 -5.73
C LEU A 141 1.20 0.27 -6.47
N TYR A 142 0.87 0.35 -7.74
CA TYR A 142 1.10 1.46 -8.63
C TYR A 142 -0.25 2.08 -8.94
N ALA A 143 -0.33 3.41 -8.88
CA ALA A 143 -1.56 4.15 -9.13
C ALA A 143 -1.29 5.33 -10.05
N ALA A 144 -2.19 5.57 -11.00
CA ALA A 144 -2.14 6.74 -11.86
C ALA A 144 -2.03 8.04 -11.03
N ASP A 145 -1.27 9.03 -11.50
CA ASP A 145 -1.11 10.30 -10.77
C ASP A 145 -2.46 10.99 -10.59
N VAL A 146 -2.95 10.95 -9.34
CA VAL A 146 -4.21 11.52 -8.85
C VAL A 146 -4.39 12.97 -9.31
N ARG A 147 -3.29 13.75 -9.34
CA ARG A 147 -3.29 15.18 -9.74
C ARG A 147 -3.48 15.36 -11.24
N ARG A 148 -3.06 14.38 -12.03
CA ARG A 148 -3.12 14.41 -13.50
C ARG A 148 -4.45 13.87 -14.03
N PHE A 149 -5.00 12.85 -13.35
CA PHE A 149 -6.24 12.18 -13.78
C PHE A 149 -7.49 12.73 -13.09
N GLY A 150 -7.36 13.48 -11.98
CA GLY A 150 -8.50 14.09 -11.29
C GLY A 150 -9.43 13.08 -10.61
N GLU A 151 -8.98 11.83 -10.49
CA GLU A 151 -9.67 10.72 -9.85
C GLU A 151 -9.07 10.51 -8.46
N ASN A 152 -9.89 10.41 -7.43
CA ASN A 152 -9.41 10.14 -6.08
C ASN A 152 -9.16 8.64 -5.90
N ILE A 153 -7.99 8.26 -5.40
CA ILE A 153 -7.63 6.85 -5.20
C ILE A 153 -7.50 6.60 -3.70
N GLN A 154 -8.23 5.60 -3.23
CA GLN A 154 -8.23 5.15 -1.84
C GLN A 154 -7.78 3.68 -1.76
N VAL A 155 -6.93 3.37 -0.79
CA VAL A 155 -6.54 2.01 -0.43
C VAL A 155 -7.08 1.71 0.96
N VAL A 156 -8.00 0.75 1.05
CA VAL A 156 -8.63 0.32 2.29
C VAL A 156 -7.94 -0.96 2.78
N LEU A 157 -7.32 -0.89 3.95
CA LEU A 157 -6.62 -2.01 4.56
C LEU A 157 -7.53 -2.75 5.52
N GLN A 158 -7.62 -4.07 5.34
CA GLN A 158 -8.38 -5.01 6.17
C GLN A 158 -7.49 -5.63 7.27
N ASP A 159 -8.04 -6.54 8.07
CA ASP A 159 -7.40 -7.11 9.27
C ASP A 159 -5.97 -7.65 9.03
N ASP A 160 -5.11 -7.48 10.04
CA ASP A 160 -3.74 -7.99 10.10
C ASP A 160 -2.80 -7.51 8.95
N VAL A 161 -3.22 -6.53 8.15
CA VAL A 161 -2.43 -6.04 7.02
C VAL A 161 -1.22 -5.23 7.49
N VAL A 162 -0.07 -5.51 6.87
CA VAL A 162 1.15 -4.71 7.01
C VAL A 162 1.31 -3.83 5.78
N ALA A 163 1.32 -2.51 5.97
CA ALA A 163 1.44 -1.56 4.88
C ALA A 163 2.61 -0.59 5.05
N TRP A 164 3.29 -0.30 3.95
CA TRP A 164 4.31 0.72 3.82
C TRP A 164 3.74 1.89 3.02
N VAL A 165 3.69 3.06 3.65
CA VAL A 165 3.15 4.29 3.07
C VAL A 165 4.29 5.32 3.00
N PRO A 166 4.92 5.47 1.83
CA PRO A 166 5.96 6.45 1.60
C PRO A 166 5.38 7.88 1.69
N HIS A 167 6.28 8.86 1.68
CA HIS A 167 5.94 10.28 1.87
C HIS A 167 4.75 10.78 1.03
N GLY A 168 4.08 11.82 1.53
CA GLY A 168 2.99 12.49 0.80
C GLY A 168 1.66 11.72 0.77
N GLY A 169 1.59 10.53 1.38
CA GLY A 169 0.34 9.82 1.65
C GLY A 169 -0.45 10.44 2.80
N LYS A 170 -1.76 10.19 2.80
CA LYS A 170 -2.66 10.47 3.92
C LYS A 170 -3.15 9.14 4.49
N VAL A 171 -2.92 8.91 5.77
CA VAL A 171 -3.37 7.70 6.47
C VAL A 171 -4.51 8.08 7.39
N ILE A 172 -5.69 7.48 7.19
CA ILE A 172 -6.86 7.61 8.05
C ILE A 172 -7.02 6.32 8.84
N VAL A 173 -6.95 6.41 10.16
CA VAL A 173 -7.04 5.25 11.04
C VAL A 173 -8.35 5.26 11.81
N ALA A 174 -9.16 4.21 11.62
CA ALA A 174 -10.45 4.06 12.29
C ALA A 174 -10.41 3.16 13.55
N HIS A 175 -9.40 2.30 13.69
CA HIS A 175 -9.33 1.28 14.75
C HIS A 175 -8.13 1.41 15.69
N HIS A 176 -8.39 1.26 16.99
CA HIS A 176 -7.42 1.44 18.08
C HIS A 176 -6.34 0.36 18.21
N SER A 177 -6.53 -0.79 17.56
CA SER A 177 -5.53 -1.86 17.52
C SER A 177 -4.47 -1.66 16.42
N THR A 178 -4.54 -0.57 15.65
CA THR A 178 -3.57 -0.25 14.61
C THR A 178 -2.26 0.23 15.21
N GLU A 179 -1.15 -0.41 14.82
CA GLU A 179 0.20 0.03 15.16
C GLU A 179 0.72 1.00 14.10
N LEU A 180 1.14 2.20 14.49
CA LEU A 180 1.73 3.19 13.61
C LEU A 180 3.24 3.28 13.86
N ILE A 181 4.01 3.02 12.82
CA ILE A 181 5.46 2.87 12.91
C ILE A 181 6.10 3.90 12.00
N SER A 182 6.79 4.86 12.61
CA SER A 182 7.55 5.85 11.85
C SER A 182 8.89 5.27 11.44
N TYR A 183 9.18 5.25 10.13
CA TYR A 183 10.47 4.80 9.60
C TYR A 183 11.22 5.93 8.87
N ARG A 184 12.52 5.73 8.66
CA ARG A 184 13.36 6.63 7.83
C ARG A 184 13.50 6.03 6.44
N GLU A 185 13.12 6.79 5.41
CA GLU A 185 13.52 6.47 4.04
C GLU A 185 15.05 6.55 3.94
N GLN A 186 15.68 5.61 3.22
CA GLN A 186 17.09 5.72 2.89
C GLN A 186 17.25 6.79 1.81
N SER A 187 17.30 8.04 2.25
CA SER A 187 17.69 9.18 1.43
C SER A 187 18.66 10.01 2.27
N ASP A 188 19.89 10.17 1.75
CA ASP A 188 21.04 10.92 2.29
C ASP A 188 22.22 10.04 2.78
N LEU A 189 22.95 9.48 1.80
CA LEU A 189 24.42 9.33 1.85
C LEU A 189 25.02 9.96 0.60
#